data_AF-A0A292RYL7-F1
#
_entry.id   AF-A0A292RYL7-F1
#
_cell.length_a   1.000
_cell.length_b   1.000
_cell.length_c   1.000
_cell.angle_alpha   90.00
_cell.angle_beta   90.00
_cell.angle_gamma   90.00
#
_symmetry.space_group_name_H-M   'P 1'
#
loop_
_entity.id
_entity.type
_entity.pdbx_description
1 polymer ?
#
loop_
_entity_poly.entity_id
_entity_poly.type
_entity_poly.pdbx_seq_one_letter_code
_entity_poly.pdbx_strand_id
1 'polypeptide(L)'
;MKDRILRLCRRLNKFTLDEISTITEDINESVLELLLLTLVQEGKLILRDGLYFYNKKQISKKPSILSFYPKQIIDTAIRCFCLSIPAYKVAQIIGIANNSTVKLYNIFRELIYERQAKKLKFLYGKSPQQGRNRIFFNEELSFYVYNNQVFVSENPFQSPDEKAFTKSEEQEFKKVYSYLTRFTSHNSNKVDLPQKLAEGIWRRNKEFKELYFDLKVNLLSL
;
A
#
# COMPACT_ATOMS: atom_id res chain seq x y z
N MET A 1 -10.37 -16.40 -3.94
CA MET A 1 -9.74 -17.53 -3.22
C MET A 1 -8.81 -17.06 -2.10
N LYS A 2 -7.74 -16.31 -2.42
CA LYS A 2 -6.76 -15.78 -1.45
C LYS A 2 -7.35 -15.00 -0.27
N ASP A 3 -8.36 -14.15 -0.50
CA ASP A 3 -9.00 -13.37 0.58
C ASP A 3 -9.86 -14.19 1.54
N ARG A 4 -10.40 -15.33 1.06
CA ARG A 4 -11.12 -16.28 1.94
C ARG A 4 -10.12 -16.99 2.85
N ILE A 5 -9.00 -17.44 2.30
CA ILE A 5 -7.92 -18.09 3.05
C ILE A 5 -7.30 -17.13 4.07
N LEU A 6 -6.99 -15.89 3.67
CA LEU A 6 -6.46 -14.90 4.60
C LEU A 6 -7.41 -14.62 5.78
N ARG A 7 -8.72 -14.55 5.54
CA ARG A 7 -9.72 -14.41 6.62
C ARG A 7 -9.71 -15.62 7.56
N LEU A 8 -9.57 -16.83 7.02
CA LEU A 8 -9.46 -18.04 7.82
C LEU A 8 -8.17 -18.05 8.66
N CYS A 9 -7.02 -17.77 8.05
CA CYS A 9 -5.74 -17.65 8.76
C CYS A 9 -5.81 -16.63 9.91
N ARG A 10 -6.52 -15.51 9.69
CA ARG A 10 -6.75 -14.48 10.72
C ARG A 10 -7.58 -15.00 11.90
N ARG A 11 -8.59 -15.85 11.65
CA ARG A 11 -9.43 -16.46 12.69
C ARG A 11 -8.65 -17.50 13.50
N LEU A 12 -7.90 -18.35 12.81
CA LEU A 12 -7.10 -19.41 13.45
C LEU A 12 -5.96 -18.83 14.28
N ASN A 13 -5.37 -17.71 13.84
CA ASN A 13 -4.29 -16.97 14.50
C ASN A 13 -2.95 -17.73 14.63
N LYS A 14 -2.98 -19.04 14.91
CA LYS A 14 -1.86 -19.98 14.89
C LYS A 14 -2.39 -21.31 14.35
N PHE A 15 -1.72 -21.90 13.36
CA PHE A 15 -2.15 -23.16 12.75
C PHE A 15 -1.02 -23.90 12.02
N THR A 16 -1.17 -25.19 11.77
CA THR A 16 -0.32 -26.00 10.87
C THR A 16 -0.94 -26.11 9.47
N LEU A 17 -0.18 -26.63 8.49
CA LEU A 17 -0.71 -26.90 7.15
C LEU A 17 -1.90 -27.87 7.21
N ASP A 18 -1.75 -29.01 7.89
CA ASP A 18 -2.80 -30.02 8.06
C ASP A 18 -4.09 -29.46 8.65
N GLU A 19 -3.98 -28.61 9.69
CA GLU A 19 -5.13 -28.00 10.35
C GLU A 19 -5.93 -27.12 9.40
N ILE A 20 -5.26 -26.33 8.57
CA ILE A 20 -5.96 -25.47 7.60
C ILE A 20 -6.43 -26.25 6.38
N SER A 21 -5.67 -27.25 5.92
CA SER A 21 -6.07 -28.17 4.84
C SER A 21 -7.37 -28.89 5.19
N THR A 22 -7.53 -29.34 6.43
CA THR A 22 -8.76 -30.00 6.91
C THR A 22 -9.99 -29.07 6.87
N ILE A 23 -9.79 -27.76 7.01
CA ILE A 23 -10.89 -26.77 6.97
C ILE A 23 -11.18 -26.32 5.53
N THR A 24 -10.20 -26.45 4.64
CA THR A 24 -10.28 -26.05 3.23
C THR A 24 -10.17 -27.25 2.32
N GLU A 25 -11.01 -28.26 2.56
CA GLU A 25 -11.09 -29.51 1.79
C GLU A 25 -11.32 -29.27 0.28
N ASP A 26 -11.91 -28.11 -0.08
CA ASP A 26 -12.15 -27.71 -1.46
C ASP A 26 -10.90 -27.21 -2.22
N ILE A 27 -9.73 -27.17 -1.57
CA ILE A 27 -8.49 -26.64 -2.14
C ILE A 27 -7.41 -27.72 -2.09
N ASN A 28 -6.75 -27.95 -3.22
CA ASN A 28 -5.61 -28.83 -3.29
C ASN A 28 -4.48 -28.35 -2.35
N GLU A 29 -3.93 -29.27 -1.57
CA GLU A 29 -2.94 -28.98 -0.54
C GLU A 29 -1.68 -28.26 -1.07
N SER A 30 -1.17 -28.66 -2.24
CA SER A 30 -0.02 -27.99 -2.86
C SER A 30 -0.31 -26.53 -3.25
N VAL A 31 -1.55 -26.24 -3.65
CA VAL A 31 -2.02 -24.89 -3.98
C VAL A 31 -2.19 -24.06 -2.71
N LEU A 32 -2.69 -24.69 -1.64
CA LEU A 32 -2.84 -24.05 -0.33
C LEU A 32 -1.47 -23.70 0.27
N GLU A 33 -0.51 -24.63 0.23
CA GLU A 33 0.86 -24.40 0.68
C GLU A 33 1.50 -23.22 -0.06
N LEU A 34 1.41 -23.19 -1.39
CA LEU A 34 1.91 -22.07 -2.19
C LEU A 34 1.24 -20.73 -1.82
N LEU A 35 -0.07 -20.74 -1.55
CA LEU A 35 -0.81 -19.58 -1.07
C LEU A 35 -0.31 -19.11 0.29
N LEU A 36 -0.10 -20.02 1.25
CA LEU A 36 0.41 -19.70 2.58
C LEU A 36 1.83 -19.14 2.52
N LEU A 37 2.72 -19.74 1.73
CA LEU A 37 4.06 -19.23 1.47
C LEU A 37 4.02 -17.83 0.85
N THR A 38 3.09 -17.59 -0.08
CA THR A 38 2.87 -16.25 -0.64
C THR A 38 2.43 -15.26 0.45
N LEU A 39 1.57 -15.66 1.39
CA LEU A 39 1.15 -14.83 2.53
C LEU A 39 2.28 -14.58 3.54
N VAL A 40 3.18 -15.53 3.72
CA VAL A 40 4.42 -15.36 4.49
C VAL A 40 5.34 -14.36 3.80
N GLN A 41 5.54 -14.47 2.48
CA GLN A 41 6.32 -13.51 1.69
C GLN A 41 5.71 -12.10 1.74
N GLU A 42 4.38 -11.98 1.78
CA GLU A 42 3.67 -10.71 1.98
C GLU A 42 3.75 -10.19 3.41
N GLY A 43 4.36 -10.92 4.35
CA GLY A 43 4.49 -10.56 5.76
C GLY A 43 3.19 -10.62 6.55
N LYS A 44 2.13 -11.21 5.97
CA LYS A 44 0.82 -11.41 6.61
C LYS A 44 0.82 -12.61 7.55
N LEU A 45 1.64 -13.61 7.25
CA LEU A 45 1.91 -14.76 8.10
C LEU A 45 3.39 -14.81 8.48
N ILE A 46 3.70 -15.46 9.60
CA ILE A 46 5.04 -15.78 10.04
C ILE A 46 5.10 -17.31 10.14
N LEU A 47 6.03 -17.94 9.44
CA LEU A 47 6.29 -19.38 9.57
C LEU A 47 7.47 -19.59 10.53
N ARG A 48 7.28 -20.38 11.58
CA ARG A 48 8.32 -20.82 12.52
C ARG A 48 8.06 -22.26 12.91
N ASP A 49 9.07 -23.12 12.78
CA ASP A 49 9.00 -24.52 13.23
C ASP A 49 7.77 -25.28 12.71
N GLY A 50 7.42 -25.09 11.43
CA GLY A 50 6.24 -25.73 10.81
C GLY A 50 4.88 -25.13 11.19
N LEU A 51 4.86 -24.10 12.05
CA LEU A 51 3.66 -23.40 12.48
C LEU A 51 3.51 -22.03 11.80
N TYR A 52 2.34 -21.79 11.24
CA TYR A 52 1.93 -20.49 10.71
C TYR A 52 1.31 -19.66 11.83
N PHE A 53 1.81 -18.44 12.00
CA PHE A 53 1.27 -17.44 12.90
C PHE A 53 0.72 -16.29 12.08
N TYR A 54 -0.52 -15.90 12.33
CA TYR A 54 -1.06 -14.68 11.75
C TYR A 54 -0.32 -13.48 12.33
N ASN A 55 0.30 -12.68 11.45
CA ASN A 55 1.08 -11.54 11.88
C ASN A 55 0.16 -10.39 12.34
N LYS A 56 -0.25 -10.44 13.61
CA LYS A 56 -0.99 -9.35 14.27
C LYS A 56 -0.18 -8.04 14.31
N LYS A 57 1.15 -8.08 14.14
CA LYS A 57 2.07 -6.94 14.30
C LYS A 57 2.19 -6.02 13.07
N GLN A 58 1.41 -6.22 12.01
CA GLN A 58 1.20 -5.16 11.02
C GLN A 58 0.00 -4.26 11.32
N ILE A 59 -0.49 -4.24 12.57
CA ILE A 59 -1.14 -3.03 13.06
C ILE A 59 0.01 -2.04 13.27
N SER A 60 0.33 -1.25 12.23
CA SER A 60 0.96 0.06 12.44
C SER A 60 0.27 0.66 13.66
N LYS A 61 1.01 1.03 14.73
CA LYS A 61 0.45 1.70 15.91
C LYS A 61 -0.63 2.65 15.39
N LYS A 62 -1.91 2.35 15.69
CA LYS A 62 -3.00 3.14 15.11
C LYS A 62 -2.63 4.59 15.35
N PRO A 63 -2.54 5.42 14.30
CA PRO A 63 -2.18 6.82 14.46
C PRO A 63 -3.06 7.37 15.58
N SER A 64 -2.44 7.88 16.65
CA SER A 64 -3.16 8.21 17.90
C SER A 64 -4.33 9.16 17.67
N ILE A 65 -4.27 9.92 16.58
CA ILE A 65 -5.33 10.82 16.16
C ILE A 65 -6.64 10.10 15.78
N LEU A 66 -6.56 8.87 15.24
CA LEU A 66 -7.76 8.12 14.83
C LEU A 66 -8.63 7.72 16.02
N SER A 67 -8.03 7.55 17.20
CA SER A 67 -8.77 7.25 18.43
C SER A 67 -9.51 8.47 19.02
N PHE A 68 -9.16 9.70 18.63
CA PHE A 68 -9.85 10.90 19.10
C PHE A 68 -11.19 11.16 18.39
N TYR A 69 -11.48 10.43 17.30
CA TYR A 69 -12.68 10.65 16.50
C TYR A 69 -13.60 9.43 16.54
N PRO A 70 -14.93 9.65 16.54
CA PRO A 70 -15.91 8.59 16.35
C PRO A 70 -15.64 7.78 15.08
N LYS A 71 -15.92 6.46 15.13
CA LYS A 71 -15.72 5.55 13.99
C LYS A 71 -16.38 6.04 12.70
N GLN A 72 -17.56 6.66 12.80
CA GLN A 72 -18.30 7.18 11.66
C GLN A 72 -17.59 8.38 11.01
N ILE A 73 -16.96 9.26 11.78
CA ILE A 73 -16.16 10.37 11.24
C ILE A 73 -14.96 9.82 10.46
N ILE A 74 -14.26 8.84 11.03
CA ILE A 74 -13.13 8.20 10.35
C ILE A 74 -13.60 7.47 9.08
N ASP A 75 -14.71 6.74 9.14
CA ASP A 75 -15.26 6.04 7.98
C ASP A 75 -15.61 7.01 6.83
N THR A 76 -16.28 8.12 7.15
CA THR A 76 -16.61 9.16 6.16
C THR A 76 -15.33 9.80 5.60
N ALA A 77 -14.34 10.10 6.43
CA ALA A 77 -13.06 10.64 5.98
C ALA A 77 -12.34 9.69 5.02
N ILE A 78 -12.33 8.38 5.29
CA ILE A 78 -11.77 7.35 4.39
C ILE A 78 -12.53 7.35 3.06
N ARG A 79 -13.87 7.33 3.09
CA ARG A 79 -14.68 7.34 1.85
C ARG A 79 -14.40 8.57 1.00
N CYS A 80 -14.40 9.75 1.62
CA CYS A 80 -14.13 11.00 0.93
C CYS A 80 -12.70 11.03 0.37
N PHE A 81 -11.72 10.49 1.11
CA PHE A 81 -10.36 10.33 0.60
C PHE A 81 -10.35 9.44 -0.64
N CYS A 82 -10.97 8.26 -0.59
CA CYS A 82 -11.05 7.34 -1.74
C CYS A 82 -11.77 7.96 -2.95
N LEU A 83 -12.72 8.87 -2.73
CA LEU A 83 -13.43 9.63 -3.77
C LEU A 83 -12.68 10.89 -4.25
N SER A 84 -11.46 11.13 -3.77
CA SER A 84 -10.63 12.30 -4.11
C SER A 84 -11.30 13.64 -3.74
N ILE A 85 -12.15 13.65 -2.71
CA ILE A 85 -12.77 14.88 -2.21
C ILE A 85 -11.72 15.66 -1.40
N PRO A 86 -11.50 16.95 -1.69
CA PRO A 86 -10.51 17.76 -0.97
C PRO A 86 -10.80 17.86 0.54
N ALA A 87 -9.74 17.80 1.35
CA ALA A 87 -9.83 17.78 2.82
C ALA A 87 -10.65 18.96 3.40
N TYR A 88 -10.55 20.16 2.82
CA TYR A 88 -11.32 21.31 3.28
C TYR A 88 -12.84 21.17 3.07
N LYS A 89 -13.28 20.48 2.01
CA LYS A 89 -14.70 20.17 1.80
C LYS A 89 -15.16 19.10 2.78
N VAL A 90 -14.30 18.11 3.03
CA VAL A 90 -14.60 17.04 3.99
C VAL A 90 -14.75 17.58 5.41
N ALA A 91 -13.90 18.53 5.81
CA ALA A 91 -14.00 19.19 7.10
C ALA A 91 -15.40 19.77 7.36
N GLN A 92 -16.02 20.36 6.33
CA GLN A 92 -17.40 20.85 6.37
C GLN A 92 -18.43 19.72 6.46
N ILE A 93 -18.22 18.61 5.74
CA ILE A 93 -19.12 17.45 5.74
C ILE A 93 -19.14 16.74 7.10
N ILE A 94 -17.98 16.53 7.72
CA ILE A 94 -17.86 15.76 8.96
C ILE A 94 -17.87 16.62 10.23
N GLY A 95 -17.88 17.95 10.08
CA GLY A 95 -17.97 18.89 11.20
C GLY A 95 -16.72 18.95 12.08
N ILE A 96 -15.51 18.78 11.52
CA ILE A 96 -14.24 18.94 12.27
C ILE A 96 -13.35 20.00 11.63
N ALA A 97 -12.36 20.49 12.38
CA ALA A 97 -11.42 21.50 11.89
C ALA A 97 -10.70 21.05 10.60
N ASN A 98 -10.48 21.99 9.67
CA ASN A 98 -9.76 21.72 8.41
C ASN A 98 -8.38 21.10 8.66
N ASN A 99 -7.62 21.65 9.61
CA ASN A 99 -6.30 21.13 9.97
C ASN A 99 -6.34 19.67 10.45
N SER A 100 -7.39 19.28 11.19
CA SER A 100 -7.58 17.89 11.61
C SER A 100 -7.86 16.97 10.42
N THR A 101 -8.68 17.41 9.48
CA THR A 101 -9.00 16.63 8.27
C THR A 101 -7.78 16.46 7.37
N VAL A 102 -6.97 17.52 7.22
CA VAL A 102 -5.68 17.46 6.51
C VAL A 102 -4.74 16.46 7.17
N LYS A 103 -4.63 16.46 8.51
CA LYS A 103 -3.82 15.48 9.25
C LYS A 103 -4.29 14.05 9.00
N LEU A 104 -5.60 13.79 8.99
CA LEU A 104 -6.14 12.46 8.64
C LEU A 104 -5.72 12.02 7.23
N TYR A 105 -5.83 12.91 6.25
CA TYR A 105 -5.41 12.62 4.88
C TYR A 105 -3.91 12.36 4.77
N ASN A 106 -3.08 13.11 5.48
CA ASN A 106 -1.64 12.90 5.47
C ASN A 106 -1.27 11.53 6.04
N ILE A 107 -1.93 11.11 7.12
CA ILE A 107 -1.77 9.75 7.67
C ILE A 107 -2.14 8.68 6.64
N PHE A 108 -3.23 8.85 5.89
CA PHE A 108 -3.61 7.88 4.87
C PHE A 108 -2.54 7.78 3.77
N ARG A 109 -1.99 8.91 3.32
CA ARG A 109 -0.91 8.94 2.33
C ARG A 109 0.38 8.32 2.86
N GLU A 110 0.72 8.58 4.12
CA GLU A 110 1.90 8.02 4.78
C GLU A 110 1.81 6.49 4.84
N LEU A 111 0.66 5.94 5.26
CA LEU A 111 0.44 4.49 5.25
C LEU A 111 0.56 3.86 3.86
N ILE A 112 0.04 4.55 2.83
CA ILE A 112 0.17 4.11 1.44
C ILE A 112 1.64 4.10 1.01
N TYR A 113 2.36 5.20 1.28
CA TYR A 113 3.77 5.36 0.91
C TYR A 113 4.65 4.35 1.62
N GLU A 114 4.52 4.20 2.95
CA GLU A 114 5.32 3.23 3.71
C GLU A 114 5.15 1.81 3.19
N ARG A 115 3.92 1.39 2.89
CA ARG A 115 3.66 0.05 2.35
C ARG A 115 4.35 -0.13 0.99
N GLN A 116 4.28 0.87 0.12
CA GLN A 116 4.96 0.85 -1.18
C GLN A 116 6.48 0.83 -1.01
N ALA A 117 7.03 1.64 -0.12
CA ALA A 117 8.46 1.71 0.17
C ALA A 117 8.99 0.38 0.74
N LYS A 118 8.26 -0.26 1.67
CA LYS A 118 8.59 -1.60 2.20
C LYS A 118 8.62 -2.65 1.08
N LYS A 119 7.61 -2.64 0.20
CA LYS A 119 7.55 -3.55 -0.95
C LYS A 119 8.69 -3.30 -1.94
N LEU A 120 8.98 -2.04 -2.25
CA LEU A 120 10.09 -1.64 -3.13
C LEU A 120 11.42 -2.13 -2.55
N LYS A 121 11.72 -1.84 -1.28
CA LYS A 121 12.96 -2.24 -0.61
C LYS A 121 13.17 -3.76 -0.68
N PHE A 122 12.12 -4.54 -0.48
CA PHE A 122 12.17 -5.99 -0.60
C PHE A 122 12.46 -6.46 -2.02
N LEU A 123 11.80 -5.88 -3.03
CA LEU A 123 11.99 -6.26 -4.44
C LEU A 123 13.38 -5.86 -4.94
N TYR A 124 13.83 -4.66 -4.59
CA TYR A 124 15.17 -4.16 -4.91
C TYR A 124 16.25 -5.05 -4.31
N GLY A 125 16.09 -5.49 -3.05
CA GLY A 125 17.04 -6.41 -2.41
C GLY A 125 17.17 -7.78 -3.11
N LYS A 126 16.18 -8.19 -3.91
CA LYS A 126 16.21 -9.45 -4.68
C LYS A 126 16.76 -9.28 -6.09
N SER A 127 16.43 -8.17 -6.74
CA SER A 127 16.87 -7.88 -8.10
C SER A 127 17.04 -6.37 -8.22
N PRO A 128 18.22 -5.83 -7.87
CA PRO A 128 18.49 -4.41 -7.96
C PRO A 128 18.19 -3.89 -9.38
N GLN A 129 17.51 -2.74 -9.45
CA GLN A 129 17.16 -2.09 -10.70
C GLN A 129 17.62 -0.64 -10.62
N GLN A 130 18.23 -0.14 -11.69
CA GLN A 130 18.67 1.24 -11.78
C GLN A 130 17.47 2.19 -11.72
N GLY A 131 17.46 3.10 -10.75
CA GLY A 131 16.38 4.08 -10.59
C GLY A 131 16.27 5.03 -11.79
N ARG A 132 15.04 5.44 -12.12
CA ARG A 132 14.77 6.53 -13.06
C ARG A 132 14.47 7.82 -12.33
N ASN A 133 15.41 8.74 -12.34
CA ASN A 133 15.26 10.01 -11.66
C ASN A 133 14.41 10.99 -12.47
N ARG A 134 13.48 11.69 -11.81
CA ARG A 134 12.67 12.74 -12.40
C ARG A 134 12.50 13.88 -11.42
N ILE A 135 12.43 15.09 -11.96
CA ILE A 135 12.24 16.31 -11.17
C ILE A 135 10.76 16.68 -11.18
N PHE A 136 10.21 16.88 -9.99
CA PHE A 136 8.88 17.43 -9.75
C PHE A 136 9.02 18.62 -8.79
N PHE A 137 8.57 19.83 -9.16
CA PHE A 137 8.63 21.02 -8.30
C PHE A 137 10.02 21.31 -7.65
N ASN A 138 11.10 21.00 -8.38
CA ASN A 138 12.51 21.10 -7.96
C ASN A 138 13.00 20.01 -6.99
N GLU A 139 12.20 18.99 -6.74
CA GLU A 139 12.60 17.79 -5.99
C GLU A 139 12.89 16.66 -6.98
N GLU A 140 14.08 16.08 -6.91
CA GLU A 140 14.46 14.90 -7.67
C GLU A 140 13.99 13.64 -6.93
N LEU A 141 13.22 12.80 -7.62
CA LEU A 141 12.67 11.56 -7.08
C LEU A 141 13.06 10.39 -7.97
N SER A 142 13.31 9.24 -7.33
CA SER A 142 13.73 8.01 -8.00
C SER A 142 12.54 7.09 -8.23
N PHE A 143 12.37 6.61 -9.45
CA PHE A 143 11.28 5.70 -9.83
C PHE A 143 11.81 4.32 -10.20
N TYR A 144 11.05 3.30 -9.82
CA TYR A 144 11.36 1.90 -10.05
C TYR A 144 10.14 1.16 -10.60
N VAL A 145 10.35 0.06 -11.32
CA VAL A 145 9.27 -0.77 -11.85
C VAL A 145 9.55 -2.23 -11.53
N TYR A 146 8.61 -2.86 -10.84
CA TYR A 146 8.64 -4.29 -10.56
C TYR A 146 7.25 -4.88 -10.73
N ASN A 147 7.15 -6.03 -11.40
CA ASN A 147 5.88 -6.75 -11.60
C ASN A 147 4.77 -5.84 -12.17
N ASN A 148 5.10 -5.04 -13.18
CA ASN A 148 4.23 -4.03 -13.82
C ASN A 148 3.66 -2.97 -12.85
N GLN A 149 4.29 -2.77 -11.69
CA GLN A 149 3.93 -1.71 -10.75
C GLN A 149 5.08 -0.72 -10.66
N VAL A 150 4.76 0.57 -10.81
CA VAL A 150 5.70 1.68 -10.57
C VAL A 150 5.75 1.99 -9.08
N PHE A 151 6.94 2.32 -8.59
CA PHE A 151 7.21 2.78 -7.23
C PHE A 151 7.98 4.10 -7.29
N VAL A 152 7.83 4.90 -6.23
CA VAL A 152 8.57 6.15 -6.04
C VAL A 152 9.35 6.07 -4.73
N SER A 153 10.56 6.62 -4.74
CA SER A 153 11.42 6.77 -3.56
C SER A 153 12.00 8.17 -3.56
N GLU A 154 12.04 8.78 -2.37
CA GLU A 154 12.72 10.05 -2.14
C GLU A 154 14.23 9.92 -2.36
N ASN A 155 14.83 8.85 -1.80
CA ASN A 155 16.25 8.59 -1.97
C ASN A 155 16.49 7.48 -3.00
N PRO A 156 17.47 7.63 -3.90
CA PRO A 156 17.89 6.55 -4.78
C PRO A 156 18.47 5.40 -3.97
N PHE A 157 18.09 4.18 -4.32
CA PHE A 157 18.80 2.97 -3.93
C PHE A 157 20.08 2.83 -4.76
N GLN A 158 21.10 2.18 -4.20
CA GLN A 158 22.38 1.94 -4.86
C GLN A 158 22.86 0.51 -4.61
N SER A 159 23.27 -0.15 -5.68
CA SER A 159 23.85 -1.50 -5.66
C SER A 159 24.76 -1.65 -6.89
N PRO A 160 25.89 -2.38 -6.79
CA PRO A 160 26.75 -2.63 -7.95
C PRO A 160 26.07 -3.48 -9.04
N ASP A 161 25.08 -4.30 -8.68
CA ASP A 161 24.43 -5.27 -9.58
C ASP A 161 23.10 -4.75 -10.16
N GLU A 162 22.96 -3.44 -10.30
CA GLU A 162 21.76 -2.81 -10.83
C GLU A 162 21.51 -3.16 -12.29
N LYS A 163 20.30 -3.64 -12.58
CA LYS A 163 19.83 -3.92 -13.93
C LYS A 163 19.12 -2.71 -14.50
N ALA A 164 19.35 -2.43 -15.78
CA ALA A 164 18.57 -1.46 -16.53
C ALA A 164 17.12 -1.94 -16.69
N PHE A 165 16.22 -0.99 -16.97
CA PHE A 165 14.84 -1.30 -17.29
C PHE A 165 14.74 -2.11 -18.59
N THR A 166 13.86 -3.10 -18.60
CA THR A 166 13.37 -3.73 -19.82
C THR A 166 12.46 -2.77 -20.60
N LYS A 167 12.34 -2.96 -21.92
CA LYS A 167 11.45 -2.13 -22.77
C LYS A 167 10.00 -2.06 -22.25
N SER A 168 9.49 -3.15 -21.68
CA SER A 168 8.13 -3.19 -21.11
C SER A 168 8.02 -2.31 -19.86
N GLU A 169 8.99 -2.40 -18.95
CA GLU A 169 9.06 -1.56 -17.75
C GLU A 169 9.20 -0.07 -18.11
N GLU A 170 9.96 0.25 -19.16
CA GLU A 170 10.04 1.63 -19.65
C GLU A 170 8.71 2.18 -20.12
N GLN A 171 7.93 1.38 -20.85
CA GLN A 171 6.62 1.77 -21.33
C GLN A 171 5.66 1.98 -20.17
N GLU A 172 5.65 1.08 -19.19
CA GLU A 172 4.80 1.22 -18.01
C GLU A 172 5.17 2.47 -17.20
N PHE A 173 6.46 2.69 -16.98
CA PHE A 173 6.94 3.92 -16.35
C PHE A 173 6.46 5.18 -17.08
N LYS A 174 6.60 5.25 -18.42
CA LYS A 174 6.15 6.41 -19.21
C LYS A 174 4.64 6.67 -19.03
N LYS A 175 3.82 5.63 -19.05
CA LYS A 175 2.36 5.74 -18.86
C LYS A 175 1.99 6.24 -17.46
N VAL A 176 2.70 5.77 -16.43
CA VAL A 176 2.46 6.21 -15.04
C VAL A 176 2.98 7.62 -14.83
N TYR A 177 4.19 7.93 -15.30
CA TYR A 177 4.79 9.26 -15.20
C TYR A 177 3.89 10.33 -15.82
N SER A 178 3.40 10.13 -17.05
CA SER A 178 2.47 11.06 -17.72
C SER A 178 1.19 11.31 -16.90
N TYR A 179 0.65 10.27 -16.26
CA TYR A 179 -0.47 10.41 -15.35
C TYR A 179 -0.11 11.18 -14.08
N LEU A 180 1.04 10.88 -13.47
CA LEU A 180 1.49 11.55 -12.26
C LEU A 180 1.74 13.04 -12.49
N THR A 181 2.32 13.43 -13.63
CA THR A 181 2.49 14.85 -13.98
C THR A 181 1.15 15.59 -14.03
N ARG A 182 0.09 14.95 -14.54
CA ARG A 182 -1.27 15.52 -14.51
C ARG A 182 -1.88 15.50 -13.12
N PHE A 183 -1.62 14.46 -12.34
CA PHE A 183 -2.09 14.34 -10.96
C PHE A 183 -1.48 15.42 -10.06
N THR A 184 -0.21 15.77 -10.29
CA THR A 184 0.52 16.73 -9.48
C THR A 184 0.46 18.16 -9.99
N SER A 185 -0.14 18.45 -11.16
CA SER A 185 -0.06 19.75 -11.86
C SER A 185 -0.58 20.98 -11.09
N HIS A 186 -1.32 20.79 -10.00
CA HIS A 186 -1.72 21.87 -9.11
C HIS A 186 -0.64 22.18 -8.05
N ASN A 187 -0.22 23.45 -7.96
CA ASN A 187 0.87 23.96 -7.09
C ASN A 187 0.74 23.63 -5.58
N SER A 188 -0.43 23.22 -5.10
CA SER A 188 -0.64 22.76 -3.71
C SER A 188 0.06 21.43 -3.38
N ASN A 189 0.81 20.85 -4.32
CA ASN A 189 1.38 19.50 -4.21
C ASN A 189 2.86 19.44 -3.80
N LYS A 190 3.52 20.58 -3.55
CA LYS A 190 4.94 20.59 -3.17
C LYS A 190 5.23 19.90 -1.83
N VAL A 191 4.36 20.07 -0.83
CA VAL A 191 4.53 19.43 0.49
C VAL A 191 4.13 17.96 0.41
N ASP A 192 4.94 17.06 0.99
CA ASP A 192 4.75 15.59 1.02
C ASP A 192 4.61 14.98 -0.39
N LEU A 193 5.43 15.46 -1.32
CA LEU A 193 5.38 15.09 -2.73
C LEU A 193 5.58 13.58 -2.98
N PRO A 194 6.54 12.88 -2.34
CA PRO A 194 6.66 11.42 -2.47
C PRO A 194 5.36 10.68 -2.09
N GLN A 195 4.72 11.09 -1.00
CA GLN A 195 3.50 10.48 -0.49
C GLN A 195 2.31 10.75 -1.43
N LYS A 196 2.22 11.95 -2.02
CA LYS A 196 1.18 12.27 -3.03
C LYS A 196 1.39 11.50 -4.33
N LEU A 197 2.63 11.35 -4.79
CA LEU A 197 2.93 10.53 -5.96
C LEU A 197 2.59 9.05 -5.70
N ALA A 198 2.92 8.54 -4.50
CA ALA A 198 2.53 7.19 -4.08
C ALA A 198 1.01 7.02 -4.00
N GLU A 199 0.27 8.04 -3.55
CA GLU A 199 -1.20 8.06 -3.61
C GLU A 199 -1.70 7.96 -5.05
N GLY A 200 -1.15 8.77 -5.97
CA GLY A 200 -1.51 8.72 -7.39
C GLY A 200 -1.26 7.32 -7.99
N ILE A 201 -0.09 6.73 -7.72
CA ILE A 201 0.24 5.35 -8.11
C ILE A 201 -0.78 4.36 -7.52
N TRP A 202 -1.13 4.52 -6.24
CA TRP A 202 -2.06 3.63 -5.55
C TRP A 202 -3.49 3.70 -6.12
N ARG A 203 -3.94 4.88 -6.55
CA ARG A 203 -5.28 5.11 -7.14
C ARG A 203 -5.42 4.60 -8.57
N ARG A 204 -4.32 4.59 -9.32
CA ARG A 204 -4.34 4.27 -10.75
C ARG A 204 -4.99 2.91 -11.00
N ASN A 205 -5.96 2.89 -11.91
CA ASN A 205 -6.70 1.69 -12.34
C ASN A 205 -7.43 0.96 -11.19
N LYS A 206 -7.82 1.66 -10.12
CA LYS A 206 -8.61 1.07 -9.03
C LYS A 206 -9.92 1.79 -8.84
N GLU A 207 -10.95 1.01 -8.56
CA GLU A 207 -12.27 1.55 -8.25
C GLU A 207 -12.38 1.96 -6.78
N PHE A 208 -13.38 2.79 -6.48
CA PHE A 208 -13.68 3.22 -5.12
C PHE A 208 -13.73 2.07 -4.11
N LYS A 209 -14.40 0.96 -4.47
CA LYS A 209 -14.57 -0.20 -3.56
C LYS A 209 -13.23 -0.81 -3.18
N GLU A 210 -12.33 -0.94 -4.15
CA GLU A 210 -10.99 -1.51 -3.95
C GLU A 210 -10.14 -0.58 -3.08
N LEU A 211 -10.15 0.73 -3.38
CA LEU A 211 -9.43 1.75 -2.61
C LEU A 211 -9.91 1.81 -1.17
N TYR A 212 -11.23 1.84 -0.97
CA TYR A 212 -11.85 1.91 0.34
C TYR A 212 -11.55 0.66 1.16
N PHE A 213 -11.72 -0.53 0.58
CA PHE A 213 -11.39 -1.79 1.24
C PHE A 213 -9.91 -1.83 1.65
N ASP A 214 -9.01 -1.50 0.72
CA ASP A 214 -7.58 -1.56 0.97
C ASP A 214 -7.13 -0.58 2.06
N LEU A 215 -7.60 0.67 2.02
CA LEU A 215 -7.26 1.66 3.04
C LEU A 215 -7.85 1.31 4.41
N LYS A 216 -9.14 0.94 4.45
CA LYS A 216 -9.83 0.65 5.72
C LYS A 216 -9.33 -0.64 6.36
N VAL A 217 -9.27 -1.73 5.59
CA VAL A 217 -9.03 -3.08 6.12
C VAL A 217 -7.54 -3.40 6.14
N ASN A 218 -6.81 -3.17 5.04
CA ASN A 218 -5.43 -3.61 4.93
C ASN A 218 -4.43 -2.63 5.55
N LEU A 219 -4.68 -1.31 5.44
CA LEU A 219 -3.78 -0.30 5.99
C LEU A 219 -4.16 0.13 7.40
N LEU A 220 -5.44 0.40 7.66
CA LEU A 220 -5.89 0.92 8.96
C LEU A 220 -6.33 -0.16 9.95
N SER A 221 -6.56 -1.39 9.48
CA SER A 221 -7.08 -2.50 10.31
C SER A 221 -8.37 -2.13 11.06
N LEU A 222 -9.31 -1.45 10.37
CA LEU A 222 -10.60 -1.00 10.89
C LEU A 222 -11.78 -1.85 10.41
#